data_AF-A0AAV4D725-F1
#
_entry.id   AF-A0AAV4D725-F1
#
_cell.length_a   1.000
_cell.length_b   1.000
_cell.length_c   1.000
_cell.angle_alpha   90.00
_cell.angle_beta   90.00
_cell.angle_gamma   90.00
#
_symmetry.space_group_name_H-M   'P 1'
#
loop_
_entity.id
_entity.type
_entity.pdbx_description
1 polymer ?
#
loop_
_entity_poly.entity_id
_entity_poly.type
_entity_poly.pdbx_seq_one_letter_code
_entity_poly.pdbx_strand_id
1 'polypeptide(L)'
;MASKVTEQALNLIKAMPRVALNNIKPLPYTAFKKKVNRQGNRKKKGRGDKGQGARGTWDPLGYEGGQHPLIDTSPRERYYAQYA
;
A
#
# COMPACT_ATOMS: atom_id res chain seq x y z
N MET A 1 37.20 -12.05 -14.74
CA MET A 1 37.77 -10.87 -14.05
C MET A 1 36.62 -10.07 -13.49
N ALA A 2 36.66 -9.71 -12.20
CA ALA A 2 35.66 -8.86 -11.59
C ALA A 2 35.73 -7.46 -12.26
N SER A 3 34.61 -6.77 -12.43
CA SER A 3 34.66 -5.42 -13.02
C SER A 3 35.41 -4.47 -12.07
N LYS A 4 36.07 -3.44 -12.61
CA LYS A 4 36.78 -2.42 -11.81
C LYS A 4 35.93 -1.87 -10.65
N VAL A 5 34.62 -1.73 -10.87
CA VAL A 5 33.65 -1.28 -9.86
C VAL A 5 33.52 -2.28 -8.71
N THR A 6 33.43 -3.58 -9.02
CA THR A 6 33.33 -4.62 -8.00
C THR A 6 34.60 -4.73 -7.15
N GLU A 7 35.79 -4.58 -7.75
CA GLU A 7 37.06 -4.59 -7.00
C GLU A 7 37.16 -3.41 -6.03
N GLN A 8 36.76 -2.21 -6.47
CA GLN A 8 36.70 -1.03 -5.62
C GLN A 8 35.70 -1.20 -4.47
N ALA A 9 34.52 -1.76 -4.74
CA ALA A 9 33.51 -2.03 -3.71
C ALA A 9 34.01 -3.05 -2.66
N LEU A 10 34.69 -4.11 -3.09
CA LEU A 10 35.27 -5.12 -2.18
C LEU A 10 36.39 -4.54 -1.32
N ASN A 11 37.24 -3.69 -1.88
CA ASN A 11 38.29 -3.00 -1.13
C ASN A 11 37.71 -2.04 -0.08
N LEU A 12 36.60 -1.36 -0.40
CA LEU A 12 35.89 -0.51 0.55
C LEU A 12 35.30 -1.33 1.72
N ILE A 13 34.64 -2.45 1.43
CA ILE A 13 34.00 -3.31 2.44
C ILE A 13 35.03 -3.87 3.43
N LYS A 14 36.26 -4.17 3.00
CA LYS A 14 37.34 -4.68 3.87
C LYS A 14 37.73 -3.70 4.98
N ALA A 15 37.60 -2.40 4.76
CA ALA A 15 37.92 -1.37 5.76
C ALA A 15 36.74 -1.06 6.71
N MET A 16 35.53 -1.55 6.39
CA MET A 16 34.32 -1.30 7.16
C MET A 16 34.17 -2.31 8.33
N PRO A 17 33.39 -1.98 9.37
CA PRO A 17 33.06 -2.92 10.43
C PRO A 17 32.29 -4.13 9.89
N ARG A 18 32.31 -5.24 10.64
CA ARG A 18 31.60 -6.48 10.27
C ARG A 18 30.11 -6.22 10.04
N VAL A 19 29.56 -6.81 8.98
CA VAL A 19 28.11 -6.80 8.71
C VAL A 19 27.42 -7.65 9.77
N ALA A 20 26.41 -7.09 10.43
CA ALA A 20 25.66 -7.72 11.52
C ALA A 20 24.22 -7.22 11.52
N LEU A 21 23.31 -7.90 12.22
CA LEU A 21 21.88 -7.56 12.19
C LEU A 21 21.56 -6.11 12.60
N ASN A 22 22.42 -5.50 13.44
CA ASN A 22 22.26 -4.12 13.90
C ASN A 22 22.60 -3.06 12.84
N ASN A 23 23.29 -3.41 11.75
CA ASN A 23 23.72 -2.46 10.71
C ASN A 23 23.00 -2.62 9.36
N ILE A 24 22.03 -3.54 9.28
CA ILE A 24 21.17 -3.68 8.11
C ILE A 24 20.11 -2.57 8.12
N LYS A 25 19.98 -1.84 7.02
CA LYS A 25 18.96 -0.81 6.81
C LYS A 25 18.24 -1.04 5.48
N PRO A 26 16.95 -0.70 5.38
CA PRO A 26 16.24 -0.75 4.11
C PRO A 26 16.82 0.30 3.15
N LEU A 27 16.77 0.01 1.85
CA LEU A 27 17.19 0.95 0.82
C LEU A 27 16.30 2.21 0.87
N PRO A 28 16.86 3.41 0.61
CA PRO A 28 16.16 4.69 0.82
C PRO A 28 14.82 4.81 0.08
N TYR A 29 14.69 4.15 -1.08
CA TYR A 29 13.48 4.20 -1.92
C TYR A 29 12.53 3.01 -1.73
N THR A 30 12.96 1.97 -1.02
CA THR A 30 12.14 0.76 -0.79
C THR A 30 11.37 0.82 0.53
N ALA A 31 11.84 1.63 1.48
CA ALA A 31 11.22 1.77 2.78
C ALA A 31 9.91 2.56 2.65
N PHE A 32 8.77 1.87 2.60
CA PHE A 32 7.47 2.52 2.71
C PHE A 32 7.34 3.15 4.10
N LYS A 33 7.46 4.48 4.17
CA LYS A 33 7.17 5.23 5.39
C LYS A 33 5.66 5.27 5.58
N LYS A 34 5.15 4.42 6.47
CA LYS A 34 3.74 4.47 6.87
C LYS A 34 3.45 5.88 7.39
N LYS A 35 2.43 6.55 6.84
CA LYS A 35 1.94 7.86 7.32
C LYS A 35 1.23 7.66 8.67
N VAL A 36 1.97 7.26 9.70
CA VAL A 36 1.40 6.81 10.99
C VAL A 36 0.88 7.96 11.85
N ASN A 37 1.40 9.17 11.69
CA ASN A 37 1.04 10.27 12.58
C ASN A 37 -0.27 10.96 12.18
N ARG A 38 -1.39 10.23 12.33
CA ARG A 38 -2.72 10.83 12.49
C ARG A 38 -2.91 11.49 13.88
N GLN A 39 -1.93 11.35 14.78
CA GLN A 39 -1.88 12.04 16.08
C GLN A 39 -1.56 13.55 15.93
N GLY A 40 -0.88 13.96 14.86
CA GLY A 40 -0.59 15.36 14.62
C GLY A 40 -1.84 16.12 14.18
N ASN A 41 -2.56 16.71 15.15
CA ASN A 41 -3.46 17.86 15.11
C ASN A 41 -4.26 18.20 13.82
N ARG A 42 -4.59 17.21 12.98
CA ARG A 42 -5.47 17.42 11.81
C ARG A 42 -6.90 17.24 12.27
N LYS A 43 -7.60 18.35 12.55
CA LYS A 43 -9.00 18.40 13.02
C LYS A 43 -9.93 17.39 12.32
N LYS A 44 -9.78 17.22 11.00
CA LYS A 44 -10.62 16.32 10.18
C LYS A 44 -9.97 14.98 9.80
N LYS A 45 -8.66 14.78 10.06
CA LYS A 45 -7.88 13.56 9.71
C LYS A 45 -8.09 13.02 8.28
N GLY A 46 -8.43 13.88 7.33
CA GLY A 46 -8.74 13.51 5.94
C GLY A 46 -10.13 12.88 5.73
N ARG A 47 -11.04 12.94 6.70
CA ARG A 47 -12.38 12.34 6.65
C ARG A 47 -13.50 13.29 6.21
N GLY A 48 -13.21 14.57 6.00
CA GLY A 48 -14.22 15.58 5.69
C GLY A 48 -14.87 16.20 6.94
N ASP A 49 -16.02 16.86 6.78
CA ASP A 49 -16.70 17.62 7.84
C ASP A 49 -17.91 16.87 8.43
N LYS A 50 -18.86 16.52 7.56
CA LYS A 50 -20.13 15.88 7.89
C LYS A 50 -20.41 14.75 6.90
N GLY A 51 -21.55 14.08 7.08
CA GLY A 51 -22.00 12.99 6.20
C GLY A 51 -21.47 11.62 6.60
N GLN A 52 -21.75 10.63 5.77
CA GLN A 52 -21.36 9.22 5.99
C GLN A 52 -19.85 9.04 5.99
N GLY A 53 -19.12 9.73 5.10
CA GLY A 53 -17.67 9.63 5.01
C GLY A 53 -16.91 10.10 6.24
N ALA A 54 -17.40 11.16 6.91
CA ALA A 54 -16.85 11.62 8.17
C ALA A 54 -17.10 10.63 9.32
N ARG A 55 -18.25 9.96 9.31
CA ARG A 55 -18.71 9.03 10.35
C ARG A 55 -18.27 7.58 10.13
N GLY A 56 -17.76 7.24 8.95
CA GLY A 56 -17.36 5.88 8.59
C GLY A 56 -18.54 4.94 8.36
N THR A 57 -19.70 5.49 7.99
CA THR A 57 -20.95 4.74 7.77
C THR A 57 -21.32 4.77 6.29
N TRP A 58 -20.37 4.37 5.44
CA TRP A 58 -20.60 4.28 3.99
C TRP A 58 -21.57 3.14 3.68
N ASP A 59 -22.36 3.32 2.64
CA ASP A 59 -23.18 2.26 2.07
C ASP A 59 -22.30 1.10 1.57
N PRO A 60 -22.83 -0.14 1.51
CA PRO A 60 -22.06 -1.29 1.07
C PRO A 60 -21.57 -1.14 -0.38
N LEU A 61 -20.49 -1.85 -0.71
CA LEU A 61 -19.96 -1.88 -2.08
C LEU A 61 -21.05 -2.36 -3.05
N GLY A 62 -21.30 -1.58 -4.09
CA GLY A 62 -22.33 -1.86 -5.09
C GLY A 62 -23.69 -1.19 -4.83
N TYR A 63 -23.88 -0.49 -3.70
CA TYR A 63 -25.06 0.33 -3.51
C TYR A 63 -24.96 1.66 -4.27
N GLU A 64 -26.00 2.00 -5.02
CA GLU A 64 -26.01 3.16 -5.94
C GLU A 64 -27.02 4.25 -5.52
N GLY A 65 -27.35 4.34 -4.23
CA GLY A 65 -28.22 5.41 -3.72
C GLY A 65 -29.72 5.15 -3.88
N GLY A 66 -30.11 3.88 -3.99
CA GLY A 66 -31.52 3.44 -4.01
C GLY A 66 -32.02 3.01 -5.39
N GLN A 67 -31.24 3.22 -6.44
CA GLN A 67 -31.48 2.59 -7.75
C GLN A 67 -31.02 1.12 -7.75
N HIS A 68 -31.49 0.36 -8.74
CA HIS A 68 -31.07 -1.02 -8.92
C HIS A 68 -29.57 -1.08 -9.27
N PRO A 69 -28.75 -1.84 -8.52
CA PRO A 69 -27.31 -1.90 -8.77
C PRO A 69 -26.96 -2.35 -10.19
N LEU A 70 -25.88 -1.77 -10.76
CA LEU A 70 -25.40 -2.11 -12.11
C LEU A 70 -25.10 -3.62 -12.29
N ILE A 71 -24.62 -4.25 -11.23
CA ILE A 71 -24.30 -5.69 -11.21
C ILE A 71 -25.56 -6.53 -11.50
N ASP A 72 -26.71 -6.04 -11.09
CA ASP A 72 -27.98 -6.74 -11.25
C ASP A 72 -28.77 -6.26 -12.48
N THR A 73 -28.53 -5.04 -12.99
CA THR A 73 -29.16 -4.58 -14.24
C THR A 73 -28.57 -5.24 -15.48
N SER A 74 -27.33 -5.69 -15.41
CA SER A 74 -26.65 -6.35 -16.53
C SER A 74 -27.15 -7.80 -16.68
N PRO A 75 -27.42 -8.28 -17.91
CA PRO A 75 -27.83 -9.67 -18.11
C PRO A 75 -26.74 -10.63 -17.64
N ARG A 76 -27.15 -11.72 -16.99
CA ARG A 76 -26.24 -12.72 -16.43
C ARG A 76 -25.96 -13.83 -17.44
N GLU A 77 -24.73 -13.92 -17.92
CA GLU A 77 -24.25 -15.06 -18.69
C GLU A 77 -23.52 -16.06 -17.78
N ARG A 78 -23.82 -17.36 -17.90
CA ARG A 78 -23.28 -18.40 -17.02
C ARG A 78 -21.89 -18.86 -17.46
N TYR A 79 -20.93 -17.94 -17.54
CA TYR A 79 -19.56 -18.22 -18.00
C TYR A 79 -18.82 -19.32 -17.21
N TYR A 80 -19.10 -19.46 -15.92
CA TYR A 80 -18.45 -20.44 -15.04
C TYR A 80 -19.32 -21.66 -14.72
N ALA A 81 -20.40 -21.93 -15.48
CA ALA A 81 -21.32 -23.04 -15.20
C ALA A 81 -20.66 -24.43 -15.22
N GLN A 82 -19.50 -24.58 -15.87
CA GLN A 82 -18.76 -25.85 -15.94
C GLN A 82 -17.97 -26.16 -14.66
N TYR A 83 -17.80 -25.19 -13.76
CA TYR A 83 -16.99 -25.30 -12.53
C TYR A 83 -17.84 -25.18 -11.25
N ALA A 84 -19.16 -25.17 -11.38
CA ALA A 84 -20.13 -25.02 -10.27
C ALA A 84 -20.77 -26.34 -9.88
#